data_AF-W1YAG4-F1
#
_entry.id   AF-W1YAG4-F1
#
_cell.length_a   1.000
_cell.length_b   1.000
_cell.length_c   1.000
_cell.angle_alpha   90.00
_cell.angle_beta   90.00
_cell.angle_gamma   90.00
#
_symmetry.space_group_name_H-M   'P 1'
#
loop_
_entity.id
_entity.type
_entity.pdbx_description
1 polymer ?
#
loop_
_entity_poly.entity_id
_entity_poly.type
_entity_poly.pdbx_seq_one_letter_code
_entity_poly.pdbx_strand_id
1 'polypeptide(L)' 'KSKELYDFLSSKGFNTSGDEIKWNFTKFLINKDGKIVKRFAPTVDPEKIEKEIEKLL' A
#
# COMPACT_ATOMS: atom_id res chain seq x y z
N LYS A 1 18.75 0.78 -0.88
CA LYS A 1 17.94 -0.09 0.01
C LYS A 1 16.43 0.11 -0.12
N SER A 2 15.90 1.25 -0.58
CA SER A 2 14.46 1.45 -0.85
C SER A 2 14.02 1.18 -2.31
N LYS A 3 14.96 1.12 -3.25
CA LYS A 3 14.67 1.02 -4.70
C LYS A 3 13.91 -0.25 -5.08
N GLU A 4 14.27 -1.41 -4.54
CA GLU A 4 13.61 -2.68 -4.87
C GLU A 4 12.15 -2.72 -4.43
N LEU A 5 11.86 -2.22 -3.22
CA LEU A 5 10.48 -2.08 -2.73
C LEU A 5 9.69 -1.09 -3.58
N TYR A 6 10.30 0.04 -3.94
CA TYR A 6 9.68 1.04 -4.80
C TYR A 6 9.36 0.47 -6.20
N ASP A 7 10.31 -0.23 -6.81
CA ASP A 7 10.15 -0.87 -8.12
C ASP A 7 9.05 -1.94 -8.06
N PHE A 8 9.03 -2.75 -6.99
CA PHE A 8 7.97 -3.72 -6.76
C PHE A 8 6.59 -3.06 -6.67
N LEU A 9 6.44 -2.04 -5.82
CA LEU A 9 5.16 -1.34 -5.67
C LEU A 9 4.72 -0.72 -7.01
N SER A 10 5.66 -0.10 -7.72
CA SER A 10 5.41 0.49 -9.05
C SER A 10 4.92 -0.56 -10.06
N SER A 11 5.53 -1.75 -10.06
CA SER A 11 5.11 -2.88 -10.91
C SER A 11 3.70 -3.38 -10.60
N LYS A 12 3.19 -3.14 -9.39
CA LYS A 12 1.84 -3.53 -8.95
C LYS A 12 0.78 -2.44 -9.18
N GLY A 13 1.11 -1.40 -9.95
CA GLY A 13 0.18 -0.32 -10.33
C GLY A 13 0.23 0.89 -9.40
N PHE A 14 1.33 1.09 -8.67
CA PHE A 14 1.58 2.32 -7.92
C PHE A 14 2.25 3.36 -8.81
N ASN A 15 1.60 4.53 -8.98
CA ASN A 15 2.07 5.59 -9.87
C ASN A 15 2.46 6.79 -9.01
N THR A 16 3.64 7.35 -9.19
CA THR A 16 4.19 8.40 -8.31
C THR A 16 3.95 9.82 -8.76
N SER A 17 3.08 10.06 -9.73
CA SER A 17 2.65 11.40 -10.10
C SER A 17 1.84 12.05 -8.96
N GLY A 18 2.55 12.59 -7.95
CA GLY A 18 2.02 13.24 -6.75
C GLY A 18 2.13 12.43 -5.45
N ASP A 19 2.52 11.15 -5.53
CA ASP A 19 2.17 10.16 -4.52
C ASP A 19 3.39 9.51 -3.84
N GLU A 20 4.46 10.27 -3.58
CA GLU A 20 5.67 9.76 -2.94
C GLU A 20 5.41 9.12 -1.55
N ILE A 21 6.21 8.12 -1.18
CA ILE A 21 6.24 7.58 0.19
C ILE A 21 7.05 8.55 1.04
N LYS A 22 6.37 9.56 1.57
CA LYS A 22 7.00 10.69 2.29
C LYS A 22 7.50 10.33 3.69
N TRP A 23 6.95 9.27 4.30
CA TRP A 23 7.22 8.93 5.70
C TRP A 23 7.08 7.43 6.01
N ASN A 24 7.72 7.01 7.10
CA ASN A 24 7.63 5.66 7.64
C ASN A 24 6.17 5.28 7.98
N PHE A 25 5.86 3.99 7.92
CA PHE A 25 4.53 3.41 8.19
C PHE A 25 3.43 3.71 7.17
N THR A 26 3.75 4.07 5.92
CA THR A 26 2.76 3.96 4.84
C THR A 26 2.41 2.49 4.62
N LYS A 27 1.11 2.14 4.60
CA LYS A 27 0.66 0.76 4.46
C LYS A 27 -0.03 0.55 3.09
N PHE A 28 0.17 -0.63 2.52
CA PHE A 28 -0.44 -1.04 1.25
C PHE A 28 -1.19 -2.35 1.43
N LEU A 29 -2.44 -2.40 0.98
CA LEU A 29 -3.25 -3.61 0.96
C LEU A 29 -3.16 -4.24 -0.44
N ILE A 30 -2.75 -5.50 -0.48
CA ILE A 30 -2.53 -6.27 -1.70
C ILE A 30 -3.51 -7.45 -1.70
N ASN A 31 -4.23 -7.65 -2.81
CA ASN A 31 -5.19 -8.75 -2.94
C ASN A 31 -4.51 -10.08 -3.33
N LYS A 32 -5.30 -11.17 -3.42
CA LYS A 32 -4.82 -12.52 -3.76
C LYS A 32 -4.15 -12.61 -5.15
N ASP A 33 -4.51 -11.73 -6.08
CA ASP A 33 -3.90 -11.64 -7.41
C ASP A 33 -2.58 -10.82 -7.40
N GLY A 34 -2.16 -10.34 -6.23
CA GLY A 34 -0.97 -9.53 -6.07
C GLY A 34 -1.10 -8.10 -6.58
N LYS A 35 -2.32 -7.55 -6.69
CA LYS A 35 -2.59 -6.14 -7.06
C LYS A 35 -2.77 -5.28 -5.81
N ILE A 36 -2.24 -4.05 -5.83
CA ILE A 36 -2.51 -3.07 -4.78
C ILE A 36 -3.95 -2.59 -4.94
N VAL A 37 -4.76 -2.76 -3.90
CA VAL A 37 -6.17 -2.35 -3.90
C VAL A 37 -6.44 -1.14 -3.02
N LYS A 38 -5.55 -0.84 -2.06
CA LYS A 38 -5.66 0.34 -1.20
C LYS A 38 -4.32 0.77 -0.61
N ARG A 39 -4.17 2.07 -0.35
CA ARG A 39 -3.05 2.69 0.35
C ARG A 39 -3.56 3.43 1.58
N PHE A 40 -2.83 3.35 2.69
CA PHE A 40 -3.15 4.03 3.93
C PHE A 40 -2.00 4.92 4.37
N ALA A 41 -2.35 6.14 4.82
CA ALA A 41 -1.39 7.07 5.37
C ALA A 41 -0.76 6.51 6.68
N PRO A 42 0.45 6.97 7.05
CA PRO A 42 1.10 6.60 8.31
C PRO A 42 0.23 6.78 9.55
N THR A 43 -0.63 7.80 9.55
CA THR A 43 -1.53 8.15 10.65
C THR A 43 -2.75 7.27 10.78
N VAL A 44 -3.01 6.38 9.83
CA VAL A 44 -4.13 5.43 9.92
C VAL A 44 -3.75 4.29 10.86
N ASP A 45 -4.54 4.11 11.91
CA ASP A 45 -4.40 3.02 12.86
C ASP A 45 -4.68 1.66 12.19
N PRO A 46 -3.87 0.62 12.44
CA PRO A 46 -4.04 -0.70 11.83
C PRO A 46 -5.43 -1.33 12.04
N GLU A 47 -6.07 -1.10 13.19
CA GLU A 47 -7.39 -1.63 13.52
C GLU A 47 -8.46 -1.12 12.55
N LYS A 48 -8.28 0.09 11.99
CA LYS A 48 -9.20 0.66 10.99
C LYS A 48 -9.06 0.00 9.61
N ILE A 49 -8.01 -0.79 9.39
CA ILE A 49 -7.73 -1.50 8.14
C ILE A 49 -8.43 -2.87 8.10
N GLU A 50 -8.79 -3.45 9.25
CA GLU A 50 -9.40 -4.78 9.37
C GLU A 50 -10.60 -4.98 8.42
N LYS A 51 -11.54 -4.03 8.43
CA LYS A 51 -12.72 -4.05 7.55
C LYS A 51 -12.38 -4.05 6.06
N GLU A 52 -11.23 -3.52 5.67
CA GLU A 52 -10.78 -3.52 4.28
C GLU A 52 -10.13 -4.86 3.91
N ILE A 53 -9.50 -5.54 4.86
CA ILE A 53 -8.96 -6.88 4.69
C ILE A 53 -10.10 -7.89 4.56
N GLU A 54 -11.12 -7.81 5.41
CA GLU A 54 -12.28 -8.70 5.39
C GLU A 54 -13.02 -8.69 4.05
N LYS A 55 -13.08 -7.55 3.36
CA LYS A 55 -13.68 -7.41 2.01
C LYS A 55 -12.96 -8.22 0.93
N LEU A 56 -11.74 -8.70 1.19
CA LEU A 56 -10.90 -9.43 0.24
C LEU A 56 -10.76 -10.93 0.56
N LEU A 57 -11.37 -11.40 1.64
CA LEU A 57 -11.40 -12.81 2.03
C LEU A 57 -12.36 -13.60 1.14
#